data_AF-B5RNI3-F1
#
_entry.id   AF-B5RNI3-F1
#
_cell.length_a   1.000
_cell.length_b   1.000
_cell.length_c   1.000
_cell.angle_alpha   90.00
_cell.angle_beta   90.00
_cell.angle_gamma   90.00
#
_symmetry.space_group_name_H-M   'P 1'
#
loop_
_entity.id
_entity.type
_entity.pdbx_description
1 polymer ?
#
loop_
_entity_poly.entity_id
_entity_poly.type
_entity_poly.pdbx_seq_one_letter_code
_entity_poly.pdbx_strand_id
1 'polypeptide(L)'
;MEKDFYNSVLFLLLLTDMSCGLSTSTSSSKFPDEKLPLKKFTSENVDVAKPGFESQDLESKFDLKERRVEAGGSQGGIREEKPEEIESIKNFYSALMYNDKVVFHSVQKMASGFEGYSDSEEYKDDQPRFYRVWGNLGINKLSHIMSEYSRLNKKRSDIQWMMMNFDIRKIKEHFNNKLNDCDRNYALEFRGAFQKDDFNTIYDGIVSVMKAYEENLDVFESDYERLRIFRRIHSGFSVKLRSSFDYISNELTDFNVEDESQSKMYFYYDFCVLFGDETGNNRYLQFVEKCEPIFELMSSLREEIKFEIEDDAVASQFTEVFNGLEDRFKLYLKEVFPRIVSDDMSFEGLDSYETDFENLKARVMDY
;
A
#
# COMPACT_ATOMS: atom_id res chain seq x y z
N MET A 1 -0.43 -7.78 24.58
CA MET A 1 -0.48 -6.69 25.57
C MET A 1 0.63 -5.66 25.36
N GLU A 2 1.92 -5.99 25.43
CA GLU A 2 2.98 -5.02 25.02
C GLU A 2 3.10 -4.86 23.49
N LYS A 3 2.89 -5.93 22.71
CA LYS A 3 2.90 -5.87 21.23
C LYS A 3 1.84 -4.92 20.63
N ASP A 4 0.66 -4.87 21.23
CA ASP A 4 -0.47 -4.06 20.73
C ASP A 4 -0.25 -2.55 21.01
N PHE A 5 0.50 -2.24 22.07
CA PHE A 5 0.91 -0.89 22.44
C PHE A 5 1.95 -0.33 21.45
N TYR A 6 2.96 -1.12 21.10
CA TYR A 6 3.96 -0.73 20.09
C TYR A 6 3.31 -0.51 18.72
N ASN A 7 2.34 -1.32 18.32
CA ASN A 7 1.64 -1.14 17.04
C ASN A 7 0.79 0.15 16.99
N SER A 8 0.16 0.52 18.10
CA SER A 8 -0.64 1.75 18.21
C SER A 8 0.23 3.02 18.22
N VAL A 9 1.41 2.96 18.86
CA VAL A 9 2.39 4.05 18.89
C VAL A 9 3.14 4.16 17.56
N LEU A 10 3.44 3.04 16.89
CA LEU A 10 4.06 3.04 15.56
C LEU A 10 3.12 3.66 14.50
N PHE A 11 1.81 3.45 14.62
CA PHE A 11 0.81 4.12 13.79
C PHE A 11 0.76 5.64 14.02
N LEU A 12 0.84 6.10 15.28
CA LEU A 12 0.96 7.53 15.59
C LEU A 12 2.26 8.15 15.06
N LEU A 13 3.38 7.42 15.12
CA LEU A 13 4.67 7.87 14.57
C LEU A 13 4.66 7.92 13.04
N LEU A 14 4.01 6.96 12.37
CA LEU A 14 3.86 6.94 10.92
C LEU A 14 2.94 8.06 10.43
N LEU A 15 1.87 8.40 11.16
CA LEU A 15 1.04 9.58 10.87
C LEU A 15 1.81 10.90 11.03
N THR A 16 2.78 10.99 11.96
CA THR A 16 3.62 12.19 12.10
C THR A 16 4.72 12.30 11.04
N ASP A 17 5.33 11.18 10.60
CA ASP A 17 6.37 11.18 9.56
C ASP A 17 5.80 11.46 8.15
N MET A 18 4.49 11.26 7.93
CA MET A 18 3.81 11.62 6.68
C MET A 18 3.73 13.14 6.42
N SER A 19 4.11 14.00 7.38
CA SER A 19 4.14 15.46 7.22
C SER A 19 5.49 16.05 6.78
N CYS A 20 6.54 15.24 6.59
CA CYS A 20 7.86 15.71 6.19
C CYS A 20 8.37 15.01 4.92
N GLY A 21 7.77 15.37 3.79
CA GLY A 21 8.36 15.18 2.47
C GLY A 21 9.12 16.43 2.02
N LEU A 22 10.45 16.27 1.87
CA LEU A 22 11.44 17.11 1.14
C LEU A 22 12.14 18.28 1.88
N SER A 23 13.39 18.04 2.29
CA SER A 23 14.57 18.66 1.65
C SER A 23 15.88 17.96 2.02
N THR A 24 16.78 17.87 1.04
CA THR A 24 18.10 17.23 1.07
C THR A 24 19.12 17.96 1.95
N SER A 25 19.99 17.24 2.69
CA SER A 25 21.46 17.26 2.51
C SER A 25 22.24 16.49 3.58
N THR A 26 23.35 15.94 3.11
CA THR A 26 24.45 15.19 3.74
C THR A 26 24.88 15.55 5.17
N SER A 27 25.16 14.56 6.03
CA SER A 27 26.55 14.09 6.30
C SER A 27 26.66 13.12 7.51
N SER A 28 27.45 12.07 7.29
CA SER A 28 28.31 11.32 8.24
C SER A 28 28.28 11.72 9.74
N SER A 29 28.06 10.75 10.64
CA SER A 29 29.20 10.11 11.35
C SER A 29 28.78 8.96 12.30
N LYS A 30 29.56 7.87 12.20
CA LYS A 30 30.12 7.03 13.27
C LYS A 30 29.23 6.58 14.44
N PHE A 31 28.85 5.30 14.40
CA PHE A 31 28.71 4.50 15.63
C PHE A 31 30.06 4.32 16.32
N PRO A 32 30.07 4.15 17.65
CA PRO A 32 30.81 3.03 18.19
C PRO A 32 29.94 2.12 19.06
N ASP A 33 30.30 0.84 18.98
CA ASP A 33 29.94 -0.26 19.86
C ASP A 33 29.98 0.14 21.34
N GLU A 34 28.95 -0.26 22.10
CA GLU A 34 29.19 -0.74 23.45
C GLU A 34 28.13 -1.75 23.92
N LYS A 35 28.65 -2.80 24.56
CA LYS A 35 27.99 -4.04 25.00
C LYS A 35 26.92 -3.77 26.06
N LEU A 36 25.73 -4.34 25.90
CA LEU A 36 24.76 -4.52 27.00
C LEU A 36 24.99 -5.88 27.68
N PRO A 37 25.26 -5.94 29.00
CA PRO A 37 25.07 -7.14 29.78
C PRO A 37 23.62 -7.23 30.27
N LEU A 38 23.04 -8.42 30.13
CA LEU A 38 21.84 -8.86 30.84
C LEU A 38 22.01 -8.68 32.36
N LYS A 39 21.13 -7.90 32.99
CA LYS A 39 20.84 -8.00 34.43
C LYS A 39 19.34 -7.86 34.68
N LYS A 40 18.75 -8.94 35.19
CA LYS A 40 17.47 -8.97 35.93
C LYS A 40 17.56 -8.02 37.12
N PHE A 41 16.50 -7.26 37.42
CA PHE A 41 16.02 -6.90 38.76
C PHE A 41 14.60 -6.32 38.59
N THR A 42 13.57 -7.07 38.99
CA THR A 42 12.76 -6.91 40.23
C THR A 42 12.01 -5.60 40.34
N SER A 43 10.72 -5.75 40.60
CA SER A 43 9.75 -4.72 40.94
C SER A 43 10.26 -3.79 42.03
N GLU A 44 10.42 -2.52 41.70
CA GLU A 44 10.31 -1.42 42.65
C GLU A 44 9.84 -0.18 41.91
N ASN A 45 8.93 0.54 42.58
CA ASN A 45 8.18 1.67 42.07
C ASN A 45 9.07 2.68 41.32
N VAL A 46 8.75 2.93 40.06
CA VAL A 46 9.21 4.11 39.33
C VAL A 46 7.96 4.93 39.03
N ASP A 47 7.86 6.08 39.70
CA ASP A 47 6.96 7.18 39.36
C ASP A 47 7.22 7.58 37.90
N VAL A 48 6.42 7.03 36.99
CA VAL A 48 6.28 7.58 35.65
C VAL A 48 5.39 8.80 35.78
N ALA A 49 5.97 9.97 35.54
CA ALA A 49 5.27 11.23 35.46
C ALA A 49 3.99 11.06 34.61
N LYS A 50 2.84 11.17 35.28
CA LYS A 50 1.53 11.31 34.64
C LYS A 50 1.62 12.48 33.65
N PRO A 51 1.29 12.31 32.36
CA PRO A 51 0.78 13.43 31.61
C PRO A 51 -0.55 13.79 32.27
N GLY A 52 -0.60 14.95 32.92
CA GLY A 52 -1.81 15.45 33.56
C GLY A 52 -2.91 15.64 32.53
N PHE A 53 -3.91 14.77 32.56
CA PHE A 53 -5.24 15.05 32.06
C PHE A 53 -6.15 15.10 33.28
N GLU A 54 -6.32 16.30 33.82
CA GLU A 54 -7.26 16.56 34.90
C GLU A 54 -8.69 16.51 34.34
N SER A 55 -9.63 15.98 35.13
CA SER A 55 -11.05 15.89 34.78
C SER A 55 -11.71 17.25 34.48
N GLN A 56 -11.03 18.36 34.78
CA GLN A 56 -11.46 19.72 34.46
C GLN A 56 -11.42 20.04 32.95
N ASP A 57 -10.62 19.31 32.17
CA ASP A 57 -10.53 19.53 30.71
C ASP A 57 -11.80 19.05 29.97
N LEU A 58 -12.64 18.24 30.63
CA LEU A 58 -13.98 17.83 30.17
C LEU A 58 -15.06 18.87 30.47
N GLU A 59 -14.99 19.59 31.60
CA GLU A 59 -15.95 20.68 31.88
C GLU A 59 -15.75 21.86 30.91
N SER A 60 -14.50 22.14 30.53
CA SER A 60 -14.18 23.19 29.54
C SER A 60 -14.61 22.85 28.11
N LYS A 61 -14.56 21.58 27.70
CA LYS A 61 -14.89 21.16 26.31
C LYS A 61 -16.38 20.90 26.09
N PHE A 62 -17.17 20.82 27.16
CA PHE A 62 -18.63 20.67 27.12
C PHE A 62 -19.39 21.96 27.49
N ASP A 63 -18.72 23.11 27.61
CA ASP A 63 -19.36 24.42 27.83
C ASP A 63 -20.01 24.89 26.51
N LEU A 64 -21.09 24.21 26.09
CA LEU A 64 -22.07 24.70 25.12
C LEU A 64 -22.80 25.89 25.74
N LYS A 65 -22.12 27.03 25.87
CA LYS A 65 -22.76 28.27 26.29
C LYS A 65 -23.82 28.65 25.27
N GLU A 66 -25.07 28.66 25.73
CA GLU A 66 -26.23 29.29 25.11
C GLU A 66 -25.84 30.63 24.45
N ARG A 67 -25.59 30.62 23.14
CA ARG A 67 -25.73 31.84 22.35
C ARG A 67 -27.16 31.93 21.88
N ARG A 68 -27.99 32.64 22.66
CA ARG A 68 -29.19 33.28 22.13
C ARG A 68 -28.76 34.20 21.00
N VAL A 69 -29.00 33.79 19.76
CA VAL A 69 -29.02 34.68 18.61
C VAL A 69 -30.46 35.13 18.46
N GLU A 70 -30.69 36.43 18.65
CA GLU A 70 -31.98 37.05 18.39
C GLU A 70 -32.34 36.96 16.90
N ALA A 71 -33.58 36.52 16.68
CA ALA A 71 -34.41 36.53 15.48
C ALA A 71 -33.83 37.06 14.15
N GLY A 72 -33.77 36.16 13.17
CA GLY A 72 -33.76 36.47 11.73
C GLY A 72 -33.97 35.18 10.94
N GLY A 73 -35.19 34.96 10.44
CA GLY A 73 -35.70 33.65 10.04
C GLY A 73 -35.02 32.97 8.85
N SER A 74 -34.82 31.66 8.97
CA SER A 74 -35.06 30.65 7.93
C SER A 74 -35.17 29.29 8.61
N GLN A 75 -36.18 28.49 8.25
CA GLN A 75 -36.48 27.20 8.86
C GLN A 75 -35.40 26.15 8.53
N GLY A 76 -34.39 26.05 9.39
CA GLY A 76 -33.57 24.85 9.57
C GLY A 76 -33.72 24.41 11.02
N GLY A 77 -34.34 23.26 11.27
CA GLY A 77 -34.62 22.78 12.62
C GLY A 77 -33.33 22.43 13.37
N ILE A 78 -32.83 23.36 14.18
CA ILE A 78 -31.85 23.08 15.23
C ILE A 78 -32.63 22.33 16.32
N ARG A 79 -32.52 20.99 16.35
CA ARG A 79 -32.98 20.20 17.49
C ARG A 79 -32.02 20.48 18.65
N GLU A 80 -32.53 21.10 19.72
CA GLU A 80 -31.87 21.14 21.02
C GLU A 80 -31.54 19.70 21.45
N GLU A 81 -30.26 19.42 21.68
CA GLU A 81 -29.79 18.14 22.20
C GLU A 81 -30.36 17.93 23.61
N LYS A 82 -30.99 16.79 23.84
CA LYS A 82 -31.52 16.48 25.17
C LYS A 82 -30.35 16.23 26.13
N PRO A 83 -30.35 16.82 27.34
CA PRO A 83 -29.30 16.62 28.34
C PRO A 83 -28.96 15.15 28.63
N GLU A 84 -29.95 14.27 28.53
CA GLU A 84 -29.85 12.82 28.74
C GLU A 84 -28.90 12.12 27.73
N GLU A 85 -28.81 12.60 26.48
CA GLU A 85 -27.96 12.02 25.43
C GLU A 85 -26.48 12.34 25.66
N ILE A 86 -26.18 13.58 26.09
CA ILE A 86 -24.82 14.02 26.44
C ILE A 86 -24.33 13.30 27.70
N GLU A 87 -25.19 13.14 28.71
CA GLU A 87 -24.91 12.38 29.93
C GLU A 87 -24.60 10.90 29.61
N SER A 88 -25.35 10.30 28.67
CA SER A 88 -25.14 8.92 28.20
C SER A 88 -23.76 8.72 27.55
N ILE A 89 -23.30 9.64 26.71
CA ILE A 89 -21.96 9.56 26.10
C ILE A 89 -20.87 9.78 27.14
N LYS A 90 -21.03 10.75 28.05
CA LYS A 90 -20.06 11.00 29.12
C LYS A 90 -19.90 9.77 30.01
N ASN A 91 -21.02 9.12 30.35
CA ASN A 91 -21.02 7.87 31.10
C ASN A 91 -20.39 6.73 30.31
N PHE A 92 -20.68 6.60 29.01
CA PHE A 92 -20.04 5.63 28.12
C PHE A 92 -18.52 5.84 28.07
N TYR A 93 -18.05 7.03 27.72
CA TYR A 93 -16.63 7.37 27.63
C TYR A 93 -15.92 7.19 28.98
N SER A 94 -16.56 7.55 30.09
CA SER A 94 -15.99 7.36 31.43
C SER A 94 -15.83 5.88 31.78
N ALA A 95 -16.75 5.02 31.34
CA ALA A 95 -16.71 3.58 31.51
C ALA A 95 -15.70 2.86 30.59
N LEU A 96 -15.20 3.52 29.53
CA LEU A 96 -14.18 2.96 28.65
C LEU A 96 -12.85 2.78 29.39
N MET A 97 -12.24 1.61 29.17
CA MET A 97 -10.86 1.35 29.57
C MET A 97 -9.89 2.20 28.75
N TYR A 98 -8.64 2.32 29.21
CA TYR A 98 -7.63 3.15 28.55
C TYR A 98 -7.48 2.84 27.05
N ASN A 99 -7.43 1.56 26.67
CA ASN A 99 -7.29 1.14 25.28
C ASN A 99 -8.51 1.54 24.42
N ASP A 100 -9.72 1.40 24.97
CA ASP A 100 -10.94 1.78 24.25
C ASP A 100 -11.05 3.30 24.08
N LYS A 101 -10.51 4.08 25.03
CA LYS A 101 -10.40 5.54 24.89
C LYS A 101 -9.46 5.92 23.75
N VAL A 102 -8.34 5.20 23.56
CA VAL A 102 -7.45 5.43 22.43
C VAL A 102 -8.17 5.16 21.11
N VAL A 103 -8.89 4.05 21.01
CA VAL A 103 -9.70 3.70 19.83
C VAL A 103 -10.75 4.78 19.55
N PHE A 104 -11.47 5.22 20.59
CA PHE A 104 -12.45 6.28 20.50
C PHE A 104 -11.85 7.56 19.91
N HIS A 105 -10.69 8.00 20.40
CA HIS A 105 -9.99 9.19 19.89
C HIS A 105 -9.54 9.02 18.44
N SER A 106 -9.10 7.82 18.05
CA SER A 106 -8.70 7.55 16.66
C SER A 106 -9.89 7.61 15.70
N VAL A 107 -11.03 7.03 16.08
CA VAL A 107 -12.27 7.12 15.30
C VAL A 107 -12.75 8.56 15.22
N GLN A 108 -12.66 9.32 16.33
CA GLN A 108 -12.98 10.74 16.34
C GLN A 108 -12.12 11.54 15.35
N LYS A 109 -10.80 11.31 15.36
CA LYS A 109 -9.89 11.96 14.41
C LYS A 109 -10.27 11.65 12.97
N MET A 110 -10.51 10.38 12.65
CA MET A 110 -10.91 9.95 11.31
C MET A 110 -12.24 10.57 10.86
N ALA A 111 -13.23 10.62 11.75
CA ALA A 111 -14.53 11.24 11.49
C ALA A 111 -14.44 12.75 11.23
N SER A 112 -13.53 13.44 11.93
CA SER A 112 -13.29 14.88 11.80
C SER A 112 -12.35 15.26 10.64
N GLY A 113 -11.60 14.30 10.09
CA GLY A 113 -10.63 14.56 9.02
C GLY A 113 -9.37 15.31 9.44
N PHE A 114 -9.08 15.42 10.74
CA PHE A 114 -7.90 16.14 11.25
C PHE A 114 -6.73 15.20 11.56
N GLU A 115 -5.70 15.25 10.72
CA GLU A 115 -4.36 14.71 10.98
C GLU A 115 -3.45 15.84 11.48
N GLY A 116 -3.55 16.17 12.76
CA GLY A 116 -2.69 17.18 13.41
C GLY A 116 -3.22 17.55 14.79
N TYR A 117 -2.31 17.73 15.75
CA TYR A 117 -2.69 18.29 17.05
C TYR A 117 -3.25 19.71 16.86
N SER A 118 -4.47 19.91 17.39
CA SER A 118 -5.01 21.14 17.97
C SER A 118 -5.12 22.43 17.12
N ASP A 119 -6.31 23.03 17.20
CA ASP A 119 -6.64 24.46 16.98
C ASP A 119 -7.06 24.96 15.59
N SER A 120 -7.46 24.12 14.65
CA SER A 120 -8.24 24.60 13.50
C SER A 120 -9.70 24.90 13.89
N GLU A 121 -10.31 25.91 13.27
CA GLU A 121 -11.73 26.26 13.48
C GLU A 121 -12.67 25.12 13.01
N GLU A 122 -12.34 24.46 11.89
CA GLU A 122 -13.11 23.30 11.39
C GLU A 122 -13.16 22.13 12.39
N TYR A 123 -12.08 21.87 13.13
CA TYR A 123 -12.06 20.82 14.16
C TYR A 123 -12.98 21.15 15.35
N LYS A 124 -13.09 22.44 15.72
CA LYS A 124 -13.96 22.89 16.81
C LYS A 124 -15.44 22.80 16.41
N ASP A 125 -15.77 22.99 15.13
CA ASP A 125 -17.13 22.90 14.61
C ASP A 125 -17.60 21.44 14.41
N ASP A 126 -16.70 20.52 14.07
CA ASP A 126 -17.03 19.10 13.88
C ASP A 126 -17.10 18.29 15.19
N GLN A 127 -16.48 18.76 16.28
CA GLN A 127 -16.55 18.08 17.58
C GLN A 127 -17.99 17.96 18.13
N PRO A 128 -18.81 19.02 18.18
CA PRO A 128 -20.22 18.92 18.57
C PRO A 128 -20.99 17.90 17.72
N ARG A 129 -20.75 17.89 16.39
CA ARG A 129 -21.37 16.93 15.48
C ARG A 129 -20.93 15.49 15.78
N PHE A 130 -19.65 15.28 16.08
CA PHE A 130 -19.12 13.97 16.48
C PHE A 130 -19.88 13.40 17.67
N TYR A 131 -19.94 14.13 18.78
CA TYR A 131 -20.65 13.70 19.98
C TYR A 131 -22.15 13.55 19.74
N ARG A 132 -22.79 14.46 18.99
CA ARG A 132 -24.21 14.33 18.65
C ARG A 132 -24.52 13.03 17.90
N VAL A 133 -23.75 12.72 16.86
CA VAL A 133 -23.91 11.48 16.10
C VAL A 133 -23.66 10.29 17.03
N TRP A 134 -22.60 10.35 17.83
CA TRP A 134 -22.27 9.27 18.75
C TRP A 134 -23.39 8.98 19.75
N GLY A 135 -23.98 10.02 20.36
CA GLY A 135 -25.10 9.89 21.28
C GLY A 135 -26.34 9.28 20.63
N ASN A 136 -26.64 9.72 19.42
CA ASN A 136 -27.83 9.28 18.68
C ASN A 136 -27.70 7.86 18.09
N LEU A 137 -26.48 7.40 17.80
CA LEU A 137 -26.24 6.02 17.35
C LEU A 137 -26.51 5.00 18.47
N GLY A 138 -26.31 5.40 19.72
CA GLY A 138 -26.46 4.54 20.88
C GLY A 138 -25.32 3.54 21.06
N ILE A 139 -25.18 3.06 22.30
CA ILE A 139 -24.02 2.30 22.76
C ILE A 139 -23.67 1.06 21.92
N ASN A 140 -24.67 0.35 21.41
CA ASN A 140 -24.47 -0.88 20.64
C ASN A 140 -23.77 -0.60 19.30
N LYS A 141 -24.23 0.42 18.57
CA LYS A 141 -23.64 0.81 17.28
C LYS A 141 -22.24 1.40 17.46
N LEU A 142 -22.04 2.17 18.53
CA LEU A 142 -20.73 2.69 18.89
C LEU A 142 -19.72 1.59 19.20
N SER A 143 -20.12 0.65 20.05
CA SER A 143 -19.28 -0.50 20.40
C SER A 143 -18.90 -1.31 19.17
N HIS A 144 -19.84 -1.50 18.23
CA HIS A 144 -19.56 -2.17 16.96
C HIS A 144 -18.53 -1.41 16.12
N ILE A 145 -18.71 -0.10 15.88
CA ILE A 145 -17.75 0.72 15.11
C ILE A 145 -16.35 0.66 15.75
N MET A 146 -16.26 0.81 17.07
CA MET A 146 -14.98 0.76 17.78
C MET A 146 -14.31 -0.62 17.69
N SER A 147 -15.09 -1.69 17.81
CA SER A 147 -14.60 -3.07 17.69
C SER A 147 -14.07 -3.35 16.28
N GLU A 148 -14.83 -3.00 15.25
CA GLU A 148 -14.43 -3.20 13.85
C GLU A 148 -13.21 -2.35 13.49
N TYR A 149 -13.17 -1.09 13.92
CA TYR A 149 -11.99 -0.23 13.73
C TYR A 149 -10.73 -0.86 14.33
N SER A 150 -10.82 -1.38 15.55
CA SER A 150 -9.69 -2.03 16.23
C SER A 150 -9.24 -3.29 15.50
N ARG A 151 -10.19 -4.10 15.02
CA ARG A 151 -9.93 -5.32 14.27
C ARG A 151 -9.22 -5.03 12.95
N LEU A 152 -9.70 -4.03 12.19
CA LEU A 152 -9.11 -3.63 10.91
C LEU A 152 -7.71 -3.03 11.08
N ASN A 153 -7.50 -2.19 12.09
CA ASN A 153 -6.17 -1.67 12.40
C ASN A 153 -5.18 -2.77 12.75
N LYS A 154 -5.63 -3.80 13.47
CA LYS A 154 -4.79 -4.96 13.76
C LYS A 154 -4.43 -5.70 12.47
N LYS A 155 -5.41 -6.01 11.61
CA LYS A 155 -5.19 -6.67 10.32
C LYS A 155 -4.19 -5.90 9.46
N ARG A 156 -4.38 -4.60 9.30
CA ARG A 156 -3.44 -3.72 8.58
C ARG A 156 -2.03 -3.72 9.19
N SER A 157 -1.92 -3.75 10.51
CA SER A 157 -0.61 -3.83 11.18
C SER A 157 0.08 -5.17 10.92
N ASP A 158 -0.68 -6.26 10.95
CA ASP A 158 -0.17 -7.59 10.67
C ASP A 158 0.32 -7.68 9.20
N ILE A 159 -0.44 -7.13 8.24
CA ILE A 159 -0.06 -7.00 6.82
C ILE A 159 1.25 -6.22 6.65
N GLN A 160 1.38 -5.06 7.29
CA GLN A 160 2.62 -4.27 7.23
C GLN A 160 3.82 -5.06 7.80
N TRP A 161 3.59 -5.79 8.89
CA TRP A 161 4.63 -6.60 9.52
C TRP A 161 5.09 -7.77 8.63
N MET A 162 4.15 -8.42 7.91
CA MET A 162 4.47 -9.47 6.95
C MET A 162 5.45 -8.97 5.86
N MET A 163 5.25 -7.75 5.36
CA MET A 163 6.09 -7.16 4.30
C MET A 163 7.42 -6.57 4.81
N MET A 164 7.57 -6.34 6.12
CA MET A 164 8.77 -5.72 6.71
C MET A 164 10.06 -6.50 6.37
N ASN A 165 9.96 -7.84 6.29
CA ASN A 165 11.08 -8.75 6.04
C ASN A 165 11.18 -9.21 4.57
N PHE A 166 10.54 -8.49 3.64
CA PHE A 166 10.66 -8.80 2.22
C PHE A 166 11.92 -8.14 1.64
N ASP A 167 12.83 -8.96 1.10
CA ASP A 167 14.20 -8.53 0.75
C ASP A 167 14.29 -7.64 -0.51
N ILE A 168 13.21 -7.56 -1.30
CA ILE A 168 13.18 -6.79 -2.54
C ILE A 168 12.66 -5.38 -2.23
N ARG A 169 13.59 -4.43 -2.10
CA ARG A 169 13.30 -3.02 -1.72
C ARG A 169 12.21 -2.39 -2.58
N LYS A 170 12.29 -2.50 -3.92
CA LYS A 170 11.31 -1.92 -4.86
C LYS A 170 9.89 -2.44 -4.61
N ILE A 171 9.74 -3.73 -4.30
CA ILE A 171 8.45 -4.37 -4.00
C ILE A 171 7.91 -3.84 -2.68
N LYS A 172 8.75 -3.78 -1.63
CA LYS A 172 8.37 -3.25 -0.32
C LYS A 172 7.93 -1.78 -0.38
N GLU A 173 8.68 -0.94 -1.08
CA GLU A 173 8.34 0.48 -1.26
C GLU A 173 6.99 0.64 -1.97
N HIS A 174 6.77 -0.08 -3.08
CA HIS A 174 5.52 0.00 -3.82
C HIS A 174 4.32 -0.54 -3.01
N PHE A 175 4.50 -1.65 -2.30
CA PHE A 175 3.49 -2.21 -1.40
C PHE A 175 3.07 -1.19 -0.33
N ASN A 176 4.04 -0.57 0.35
CA ASN A 176 3.75 0.42 1.38
C ASN A 176 3.05 1.65 0.81
N ASN A 177 3.43 2.10 -0.39
CA ASN A 177 2.73 3.21 -1.04
C ASN A 177 1.27 2.85 -1.33
N LYS A 178 1.00 1.67 -1.90
CA LYS A 178 -0.36 1.17 -2.14
C LYS A 178 -1.17 1.04 -0.84
N LEU A 179 -0.56 0.51 0.22
CA LEU A 179 -1.21 0.35 1.53
C LEU A 179 -1.55 1.72 2.14
N ASN A 180 -0.64 2.69 2.07
CA ASN A 180 -0.90 4.05 2.54
C ASN A 180 -2.00 4.75 1.71
N ASP A 181 -2.04 4.51 0.40
CA ASP A 181 -3.13 5.02 -0.46
C ASP A 181 -4.48 4.41 -0.08
N CYS A 182 -4.50 3.10 0.25
CA CYS A 182 -5.68 2.42 0.77
C CYS A 182 -6.13 3.02 2.11
N ASP A 183 -5.20 3.26 3.04
CA ASP A 183 -5.47 3.88 4.34
C ASP A 183 -6.08 5.29 4.19
N ARG A 184 -5.52 6.09 3.27
CA ARG A 184 -6.01 7.44 2.96
C ARG A 184 -7.42 7.42 2.37
N ASN A 185 -7.70 6.51 1.42
CA ASN A 185 -9.04 6.38 0.85
C ASN A 185 -10.05 5.92 1.90
N TYR A 186 -9.68 4.96 2.77
CA TYR A 186 -10.53 4.54 3.88
C TYR A 186 -10.87 5.71 4.81
N ALA A 187 -9.88 6.53 5.20
CA ALA A 187 -10.12 7.70 6.05
C ALA A 187 -11.04 8.73 5.38
N LEU A 188 -10.84 9.00 4.08
CA LEU A 188 -11.68 9.92 3.30
C LEU A 188 -13.13 9.43 3.19
N GLU A 189 -13.33 8.15 2.86
CA GLU A 189 -14.67 7.57 2.76
C GLU A 189 -15.36 7.46 4.11
N PHE A 190 -14.61 7.15 5.17
CA PHE A 190 -15.15 7.12 6.54
C PHE A 190 -15.66 8.51 6.94
N ARG A 191 -14.89 9.56 6.67
CA ARG A 191 -15.30 10.96 6.86
C ARG A 191 -16.54 11.28 6.04
N GLY A 192 -16.57 10.90 4.76
CA GLY A 192 -17.73 11.12 3.89
C GLY A 192 -19.00 10.42 4.40
N ALA A 193 -18.88 9.18 4.89
CA ALA A 193 -19.97 8.45 5.52
C ALA A 193 -20.43 9.13 6.81
N PHE A 194 -19.50 9.66 7.60
CA PHE A 194 -19.79 10.39 8.81
C PHE A 194 -20.57 11.69 8.52
N GLN A 195 -20.36 12.32 7.36
CA GLN A 195 -20.99 13.59 6.97
C GLN A 195 -22.45 13.50 6.50
N LYS A 196 -23.04 12.31 6.41
CA LYS A 196 -24.45 12.14 6.01
C LYS A 196 -25.43 12.72 7.04
N ASP A 197 -26.65 13.01 6.60
CA ASP A 197 -27.65 13.73 7.41
C ASP A 197 -28.39 12.84 8.42
N ASP A 198 -28.68 11.59 8.05
CA ASP A 198 -29.45 10.65 8.88
C ASP A 198 -28.55 9.66 9.64
N PHE A 199 -28.80 9.47 10.93
CA PHE A 199 -27.97 8.65 11.81
C PHE A 199 -27.89 7.16 11.41
N ASN A 200 -28.98 6.57 10.89
CA ASN A 200 -28.91 5.19 10.39
C ASN A 200 -28.06 5.12 9.13
N THR A 201 -28.23 6.10 8.25
CA THR A 201 -27.46 6.22 7.01
C THR A 201 -25.97 6.49 7.27
N ILE A 202 -25.62 7.21 8.33
CA ILE A 202 -24.23 7.36 8.81
C ILE A 202 -23.67 6.01 9.24
N TYR A 203 -24.37 5.29 10.11
CA TYR A 203 -23.90 3.99 10.61
C TYR A 203 -23.73 2.97 9.49
N ASP A 204 -24.74 2.80 8.64
CA ASP A 204 -24.68 1.86 7.52
C ASP A 204 -23.58 2.25 6.52
N GLY A 205 -23.36 3.56 6.32
CA GLY A 205 -22.26 4.08 5.53
C GLY A 205 -20.89 3.70 6.12
N ILE A 206 -20.69 3.92 7.42
CA ILE A 206 -19.44 3.59 8.11
C ILE A 206 -19.15 2.08 8.02
N VAL A 207 -20.16 1.24 8.30
CA VAL A 207 -20.02 -0.22 8.22
C VAL A 207 -19.68 -0.66 6.80
N SER A 208 -20.32 -0.05 5.78
CA SER A 208 -20.01 -0.34 4.38
C SER A 208 -18.57 0.03 4.01
N VAL A 209 -18.07 1.17 4.48
CA VAL A 209 -16.68 1.62 4.23
C VAL A 209 -15.68 0.69 4.93
N MET A 210 -15.95 0.31 6.18
CA MET A 210 -15.13 -0.66 6.93
C MET A 210 -15.03 -2.01 6.21
N LYS A 211 -16.14 -2.49 5.65
CA LYS A 211 -16.18 -3.73 4.88
C LYS A 211 -15.37 -3.63 3.59
N ALA A 212 -15.52 -2.53 2.84
CA ALA A 212 -14.73 -2.31 1.62
C ALA A 212 -13.23 -2.22 1.92
N TYR A 213 -12.86 -1.58 3.03
CA TYR A 213 -11.47 -1.53 3.49
C TYR A 213 -10.95 -2.92 3.87
N GLU A 214 -11.75 -3.76 4.54
CA GLU A 214 -11.38 -5.14 4.81
C GLU A 214 -11.09 -5.94 3.55
N GLU A 215 -11.97 -5.83 2.55
CA GLU A 215 -11.83 -6.49 1.25
C GLU A 215 -10.55 -6.02 0.53
N ASN A 216 -10.20 -4.73 0.65
CA ASN A 216 -8.92 -4.22 0.14
C ASN A 216 -7.72 -4.80 0.91
N LEU A 217 -7.81 -4.92 2.25
CA LEU A 217 -6.76 -5.56 3.06
C LEU A 217 -6.57 -7.04 2.70
N ASP A 218 -7.65 -7.77 2.37
CA ASP A 218 -7.57 -9.16 1.89
C ASP A 218 -6.74 -9.26 0.59
N VAL A 219 -6.83 -8.27 -0.29
CA VAL A 219 -6.01 -8.22 -1.52
C VAL A 219 -4.51 -8.15 -1.17
N PHE A 220 -4.13 -7.35 -0.17
CA PHE A 220 -2.72 -7.26 0.26
C PHE A 220 -2.20 -8.56 0.89
N GLU A 221 -3.04 -9.29 1.65
CA GLU A 221 -2.68 -10.61 2.17
C GLU A 221 -2.49 -11.63 1.04
N SER A 222 -3.39 -11.64 0.06
CA SER A 222 -3.27 -12.46 -1.14
C SER A 222 -1.99 -12.13 -1.91
N ASP A 223 -1.73 -10.84 -2.19
CA ASP A 223 -0.53 -10.41 -2.89
C ASP A 223 0.75 -10.84 -2.15
N TYR A 224 0.78 -10.76 -0.82
CA TYR A 224 1.91 -11.20 -0.03
C TYR A 224 2.23 -12.70 -0.23
N GLU A 225 1.21 -13.57 -0.18
CA GLU A 225 1.42 -15.00 -0.43
C GLU A 225 1.87 -15.27 -1.86
N ARG A 226 1.32 -14.55 -2.85
CA ARG A 226 1.78 -14.62 -4.25
C ARG A 226 3.25 -14.21 -4.38
N LEU A 227 3.65 -13.12 -3.75
CA LEU A 227 5.05 -12.66 -3.73
C LEU A 227 5.99 -13.63 -3.02
N ARG A 228 5.52 -14.32 -1.99
CA ARG A 228 6.26 -15.37 -1.30
C ARG A 228 6.50 -16.58 -2.21
N ILE A 229 5.49 -16.98 -2.98
CA ILE A 229 5.60 -18.05 -3.99
C ILE A 229 6.58 -17.62 -5.09
N PHE A 230 6.41 -16.41 -5.63
CA PHE A 230 7.34 -15.84 -6.62
C PHE A 230 8.78 -15.87 -6.10
N ARG A 231 9.04 -15.42 -4.87
CA ARG A 231 10.38 -15.43 -4.28
C ARG A 231 10.98 -16.83 -4.27
N ARG A 232 10.18 -17.85 -3.92
CA ARG A 232 10.62 -19.25 -3.95
C ARG A 232 10.97 -19.70 -5.36
N ILE A 233 10.10 -19.43 -6.33
CA ILE A 233 10.31 -19.74 -7.75
C ILE A 233 11.58 -19.06 -8.28
N HIS A 234 11.67 -17.74 -8.12
CA HIS A 234 12.78 -16.91 -8.59
C HIS A 234 14.13 -17.32 -7.98
N SER A 235 14.14 -17.78 -6.72
CA SER A 235 15.36 -18.30 -6.09
C SER A 235 15.89 -19.58 -6.73
N GLY A 236 15.03 -20.35 -7.39
CA GLY A 236 15.37 -21.58 -8.10
C GLY A 236 15.71 -21.40 -9.57
N PHE A 237 15.67 -20.17 -10.11
CA PHE A 237 15.99 -19.92 -11.51
C PHE A 237 17.42 -20.32 -11.87
N SER A 238 17.56 -20.95 -13.03
CA SER A 238 18.85 -21.10 -13.70
C SER A 238 19.39 -19.72 -14.11
N VAL A 239 20.69 -19.64 -14.45
CA VAL A 239 21.28 -18.39 -14.94
C VAL A 239 20.56 -17.91 -16.22
N LYS A 240 20.24 -18.84 -17.12
CA LYS A 240 19.58 -18.58 -18.39
C LYS A 240 18.16 -18.06 -18.19
N LEU A 241 17.35 -18.79 -17.41
CA LEU A 241 15.99 -18.40 -17.08
C LEU A 241 15.92 -17.06 -16.35
N ARG A 242 16.90 -16.78 -15.46
CA ARG A 242 16.99 -15.48 -14.78
C ARG A 242 17.25 -14.34 -15.75
N SER A 243 18.15 -14.51 -16.71
CA SER A 243 18.39 -13.50 -17.75
C SER A 243 17.14 -13.23 -18.59
N SER A 244 16.40 -14.28 -18.94
CA SER A 244 15.13 -14.17 -19.67
C SER A 244 14.05 -13.44 -18.87
N PHE A 245 13.92 -13.80 -17.59
CA PHE A 245 13.02 -13.11 -16.66
C PHE A 245 13.39 -11.63 -16.54
N ASP A 246 14.66 -11.31 -16.33
CA ASP A 246 15.14 -9.95 -16.17
C ASP A 246 14.89 -9.12 -17.44
N TYR A 247 15.10 -9.70 -18.63
CA TYR A 247 14.76 -9.04 -19.88
C TYR A 247 13.27 -8.72 -19.98
N ILE A 248 12.39 -9.71 -19.81
CA ILE A 248 10.93 -9.54 -19.91
C ILE A 248 10.46 -8.54 -18.85
N SER A 249 10.96 -8.68 -17.61
CA SER A 249 10.66 -7.77 -16.53
C SER A 249 11.03 -6.34 -16.89
N ASN A 250 12.24 -6.09 -17.40
CA ASN A 250 12.66 -4.76 -17.77
C ASN A 250 11.79 -4.21 -18.91
N GLU A 251 11.51 -4.99 -19.95
CA GLU A 251 10.69 -4.52 -21.07
C GLU A 251 9.25 -4.15 -20.67
N LEU A 252 8.69 -4.87 -19.70
CA LEU A 252 7.29 -4.68 -19.28
C LEU A 252 7.13 -3.73 -18.09
N THR A 253 8.21 -3.45 -17.35
CA THR A 253 8.15 -2.65 -16.11
C THR A 253 9.02 -1.39 -16.12
N ASP A 254 9.99 -1.31 -17.04
CA ASP A 254 10.87 -0.15 -17.19
C ASP A 254 10.20 0.97 -17.99
N PHE A 255 10.67 2.19 -17.76
CA PHE A 255 10.14 3.41 -18.35
C PHE A 255 11.28 4.19 -18.97
N ASN A 256 11.18 4.45 -20.28
CA ASN A 256 12.01 5.48 -20.89
C ASN A 256 11.24 6.80 -20.87
N VAL A 257 11.61 7.70 -19.95
CA VAL A 257 10.95 9.01 -19.73
C VAL A 257 10.96 9.89 -20.99
N GLU A 258 11.89 9.61 -21.90
CA GLU A 258 12.13 10.40 -23.11
C GLU A 258 11.32 9.92 -24.32
N ASP A 259 10.62 8.78 -24.22
CA ASP A 259 9.82 8.23 -25.32
C ASP A 259 8.39 7.92 -24.83
N GLU A 260 7.48 8.90 -24.99
CA GLU A 260 6.07 8.81 -24.62
C GLU A 260 5.32 7.63 -25.26
N SER A 261 5.91 6.99 -26.28
CA SER A 261 5.36 5.80 -26.93
C SER A 261 5.58 4.50 -26.14
N GLN A 262 6.53 4.47 -25.20
CA GLN A 262 6.77 3.32 -24.34
C GLN A 262 6.00 3.43 -23.03
N SER A 263 4.68 3.21 -23.11
CA SER A 263 3.83 3.18 -21.92
C SER A 263 4.20 1.99 -21.04
N LYS A 264 4.50 2.26 -19.77
CA LYS A 264 4.62 1.26 -18.71
C LYS A 264 3.41 0.33 -18.70
N MET A 265 3.67 -0.98 -18.76
CA MET A 265 2.59 -1.96 -18.72
C MET A 265 2.26 -2.41 -17.30
N TYR A 266 3.29 -2.65 -16.48
CA TYR A 266 3.14 -3.08 -15.10
C TYR A 266 4.08 -2.30 -14.17
N PHE A 267 3.67 -2.08 -12.92
CA PHE A 267 4.67 -1.86 -11.87
C PHE A 267 5.40 -3.17 -11.61
N TYR A 268 6.70 -3.12 -11.31
CA TYR A 268 7.49 -4.32 -11.01
C TYR A 268 6.86 -5.19 -9.90
N TYR A 269 6.24 -4.55 -8.91
CA TYR A 269 5.43 -5.22 -7.90
C TYR A 269 4.30 -6.05 -8.53
N ASP A 270 3.44 -5.42 -9.35
CA ASP A 270 2.29 -6.08 -9.97
C ASP A 270 2.75 -7.21 -10.90
N PHE A 271 3.84 -6.99 -11.63
CA PHE A 271 4.47 -8.01 -12.47
C PHE A 271 4.88 -9.24 -11.64
N CYS A 272 5.56 -9.06 -10.50
CA CYS A 272 5.99 -10.16 -9.65
C CYS A 272 4.81 -10.94 -9.04
N VAL A 273 3.71 -10.26 -8.71
CA VAL A 273 2.49 -10.90 -8.19
C VAL A 273 1.90 -11.92 -9.19
N LEU A 274 2.05 -11.70 -10.50
CA LEU A 274 1.57 -12.62 -11.54
C LEU A 274 2.25 -14.01 -11.51
N PHE A 275 3.49 -14.06 -11.00
CA PHE A 275 4.25 -15.31 -10.89
C PHE A 275 3.92 -16.11 -9.62
N GLY A 276 3.11 -15.54 -8.72
CA GLY A 276 2.64 -16.23 -7.52
C GLY A 276 1.35 -16.98 -7.79
N ASP A 277 1.42 -18.18 -8.36
CA ASP A 277 0.27 -19.07 -8.52
C ASP A 277 0.45 -20.34 -7.68
N GLU A 278 -0.52 -20.62 -6.80
CA GLU A 278 -0.55 -21.78 -5.92
C GLU A 278 -0.86 -23.10 -6.64
N THR A 279 -1.47 -23.04 -7.82
CA THR A 279 -1.91 -24.23 -8.56
C THR A 279 -0.77 -25.02 -9.20
N GLY A 280 0.45 -24.47 -9.17
CA GLY A 280 1.66 -25.09 -9.75
C GLY A 280 1.73 -25.00 -11.27
N ASN A 281 0.69 -24.48 -11.93
CA ASN A 281 0.65 -24.27 -13.39
C ASN A 281 0.80 -22.78 -13.73
N ASN A 282 1.92 -22.18 -13.32
CA ASN A 282 2.13 -20.75 -13.55
C ASN A 282 2.44 -20.47 -15.03
N ARG A 283 1.45 -19.96 -15.77
CA ARG A 283 1.57 -19.69 -17.21
C ARG A 283 2.54 -18.56 -17.54
N TYR A 284 2.71 -17.58 -16.64
CA TYR A 284 3.71 -16.53 -16.80
C TYR A 284 5.13 -17.09 -16.73
N LEU A 285 5.39 -18.03 -15.82
CA LEU A 285 6.65 -18.75 -15.75
C LEU A 285 6.91 -19.55 -17.03
N GLN A 286 5.91 -20.31 -17.51
CA GLN A 286 6.04 -21.07 -18.75
C GLN A 286 6.33 -20.17 -19.96
N PHE A 287 5.72 -18.99 -20.01
CA PHE A 287 6.03 -18.01 -21.05
C PHE A 287 7.48 -17.56 -21.00
N VAL A 288 8.00 -17.23 -19.81
CA VAL A 288 9.40 -16.84 -19.62
C VAL A 288 10.33 -18.00 -20.02
N GLU A 289 10.01 -19.24 -19.62
CA GLU A 289 10.76 -20.44 -20.01
C GLU A 289 10.78 -20.64 -21.53
N LYS A 290 9.65 -20.40 -22.21
CA LYS A 290 9.60 -20.51 -23.68
C LYS A 290 10.37 -19.40 -24.40
N CYS A 291 10.54 -18.23 -23.77
CA CYS A 291 11.34 -17.16 -24.35
C CYS A 291 12.85 -17.37 -24.11
N GLU A 292 13.25 -18.26 -23.18
CA GLU A 292 14.66 -18.57 -22.88
C GLU A 292 15.54 -18.81 -24.13
N PRO A 293 15.20 -19.72 -25.07
CA PRO A 293 16.03 -19.97 -26.25
C PRO A 293 16.19 -18.74 -27.14
N ILE A 294 15.14 -17.93 -27.28
CA ILE A 294 15.18 -16.68 -28.06
C ILE A 294 16.17 -15.70 -27.42
N PHE A 295 16.14 -15.55 -26.10
CA PHE A 295 17.06 -14.66 -25.39
C PHE A 295 18.52 -15.10 -25.45
N GLU A 296 18.76 -16.41 -25.43
CA GLU A 296 20.10 -16.96 -25.64
C GLU A 296 20.62 -16.65 -27.04
N LEU A 297 19.78 -16.85 -28.06
CA LEU A 297 20.11 -16.50 -29.44
C LEU A 297 20.40 -15.00 -29.58
N MET A 298 19.54 -14.15 -29.01
CA MET A 298 19.71 -12.69 -29.05
C MET A 298 21.03 -12.26 -28.41
N SER A 299 21.35 -12.81 -27.24
CA SER A 299 22.57 -12.45 -26.50
C SER A 299 23.83 -12.92 -27.23
N SER A 300 23.85 -14.18 -27.69
CA SER A 300 24.95 -14.73 -28.49
C SER A 300 25.17 -13.94 -29.78
N LEU A 301 24.10 -13.61 -30.50
CA LEU A 301 24.18 -12.90 -31.76
C LEU A 301 24.66 -11.44 -31.59
N ARG A 302 24.25 -10.78 -30.50
CA ARG A 302 24.72 -9.43 -30.19
C ARG A 302 26.23 -9.41 -29.92
N GLU A 303 26.76 -10.43 -29.23
CA GLU A 303 28.20 -10.55 -29.00
C GLU A 303 28.95 -10.84 -30.31
N GLU A 304 28.46 -11.78 -31.11
CA GLU A 304 29.06 -12.14 -32.41
C GLU A 304 29.19 -10.92 -33.33
N ILE A 305 28.09 -10.19 -33.55
CA ILE A 305 28.08 -8.99 -34.41
C ILE A 305 29.06 -7.93 -33.91
N LYS A 306 29.21 -7.80 -32.58
CA LYS A 306 30.01 -6.75 -31.96
C LYS A 306 31.51 -7.06 -31.95
N PHE A 307 31.89 -8.33 -31.83
CA PHE A 307 33.27 -8.71 -31.54
C PHE A 307 33.94 -9.55 -32.63
N GLU A 308 33.18 -10.29 -33.44
CA GLU A 308 33.75 -11.21 -34.44
C GLU A 308 33.73 -10.61 -35.86
N ILE A 309 32.87 -9.63 -36.14
CA ILE A 309 32.81 -8.95 -37.44
C ILE A 309 33.82 -7.78 -37.44
N GLU A 310 34.91 -7.92 -38.21
CA GLU A 310 35.96 -6.88 -38.32
C GLU A 310 35.55 -5.68 -39.18
N ASP A 311 34.63 -5.85 -40.14
CA ASP A 311 34.16 -4.76 -41.01
C ASP A 311 33.05 -3.95 -40.32
N ASP A 312 33.40 -2.75 -39.86
CA ASP A 312 32.49 -1.83 -39.17
C ASP A 312 31.20 -1.52 -39.96
N ALA A 313 31.26 -1.46 -41.29
CA ALA A 313 30.09 -1.18 -42.11
C ALA A 313 29.13 -2.37 -42.14
N VAL A 314 29.67 -3.59 -42.20
CA VAL A 314 28.88 -4.82 -42.16
C VAL A 314 28.33 -5.07 -40.76
N ALA A 315 29.15 -4.89 -39.71
CA ALA A 315 28.72 -4.97 -38.31
C ALA A 315 27.57 -3.98 -38.03
N SER A 316 27.65 -2.76 -38.57
CA SER A 316 26.58 -1.76 -38.45
C SER A 316 25.28 -2.21 -39.12
N GLN A 317 25.35 -2.80 -40.33
CA GLN A 317 24.17 -3.32 -41.03
C GLN A 317 23.51 -4.47 -40.27
N PHE A 318 24.29 -5.43 -39.76
CA PHE A 318 23.74 -6.52 -38.96
C PHE A 318 23.15 -6.02 -37.64
N THR A 319 23.78 -5.03 -37.01
CA THR A 319 23.27 -4.38 -35.79
C THR A 319 21.91 -3.72 -36.05
N GLU A 320 21.73 -3.04 -37.18
CA GLU A 320 20.44 -2.43 -37.56
C GLU A 320 19.35 -3.48 -37.74
N VAL A 321 19.64 -4.57 -38.46
CA VAL A 321 18.70 -5.69 -38.66
C VAL A 321 18.36 -6.37 -37.34
N PHE A 322 19.36 -6.60 -36.48
CA PHE A 322 19.18 -7.17 -35.16
C PHE A 322 18.24 -6.30 -34.30
N ASN A 323 18.52 -4.99 -34.21
CA ASN A 323 17.72 -4.07 -33.41
C ASN A 323 16.27 -4.01 -33.93
N GLY A 324 16.06 -3.99 -35.25
CA GLY A 324 14.72 -4.02 -35.84
C GLY A 324 13.94 -5.31 -35.54
N LEU A 325 14.62 -6.46 -35.43
CA LEU A 325 13.98 -7.71 -35.01
C LEU A 325 13.69 -7.72 -33.50
N GLU A 326 14.63 -7.24 -32.68
CA GLU A 326 14.46 -7.08 -31.24
C GLU A 326 13.27 -6.17 -30.90
N ASP A 327 13.12 -5.03 -31.58
CA ASP A 327 12.02 -4.10 -31.31
C ASP A 327 10.66 -4.70 -31.67
N ARG A 328 10.57 -5.47 -32.75
CA ARG A 328 9.37 -6.25 -33.07
C ARG A 328 9.07 -7.31 -32.01
N PHE A 329 10.09 -7.91 -31.42
CA PHE A 329 9.91 -8.90 -30.35
C PHE A 329 9.42 -8.25 -29.05
N LYS A 330 9.97 -7.09 -28.67
CA LYS A 330 9.48 -6.30 -27.52
C LYS A 330 8.01 -5.93 -27.65
N LEU A 331 7.58 -5.50 -28.85
CA LEU A 331 6.17 -5.22 -29.12
C LEU A 331 5.30 -6.47 -28.96
N TYR A 332 5.77 -7.62 -29.43
CA TYR A 332 5.10 -8.90 -29.22
C TYR A 332 4.94 -9.24 -27.73
N LEU A 333 5.99 -9.06 -26.92
CA LEU A 333 5.92 -9.26 -25.47
C LEU A 333 4.81 -8.40 -24.84
N LYS A 334 4.73 -7.12 -25.21
CA LYS A 334 3.70 -6.19 -24.71
C LYS A 334 2.29 -6.58 -25.17
N GLU A 335 2.12 -7.15 -26.36
CA GLU A 335 0.80 -7.58 -26.82
C GLU A 335 0.34 -8.88 -26.15
N VAL A 336 1.23 -9.86 -26.03
CA VAL A 336 0.88 -11.22 -25.62
C VAL A 336 0.86 -11.39 -24.11
N PHE A 337 1.79 -10.77 -23.39
CA PHE A 337 1.95 -10.99 -21.94
C PHE A 337 0.65 -10.73 -21.13
N PRO A 338 -0.15 -9.68 -21.40
CA PRO A 338 -1.41 -9.45 -20.69
C PRO A 338 -2.49 -10.50 -20.96
N ARG A 339 -2.43 -11.18 -22.12
CA ARG A 339 -3.44 -12.16 -22.56
C ARG A 339 -3.18 -13.58 -22.03
N ILE A 340 -2.05 -13.80 -21.34
CA ILE A 340 -1.63 -15.12 -20.83
C ILE A 340 -2.68 -15.77 -19.92
N VAL A 341 -3.51 -14.99 -19.22
CA VAL A 341 -4.54 -15.48 -18.29
C VAL A 341 -5.89 -15.72 -18.99
N SER A 342 -6.16 -15.08 -20.13
CA SER A 342 -7.49 -15.08 -20.76
C SER A 342 -7.70 -16.21 -21.77
N ASP A 343 -6.64 -16.76 -22.37
CA ASP A 343 -6.77 -17.70 -23.49
C ASP A 343 -6.13 -19.09 -23.21
N ASP A 344 -6.92 -20.14 -23.44
CA ASP A 344 -6.47 -21.54 -23.47
C ASP A 344 -5.60 -21.88 -24.70
N MET A 345 -5.21 -20.88 -25.49
CA MET A 345 -4.50 -21.06 -26.75
C MET A 345 -3.20 -20.24 -26.79
N SER A 346 -2.11 -21.00 -26.93
CA SER A 346 -0.84 -20.71 -27.64
C SER A 346 -0.09 -19.40 -27.37
N PHE A 347 1.19 -19.55 -27.07
CA PHE A 347 2.23 -18.53 -27.31
C PHE A 347 2.44 -18.35 -28.83
N GLU A 348 1.35 -18.08 -29.54
CA GLU A 348 1.28 -18.02 -31.00
C GLU A 348 2.24 -16.94 -31.51
N GLY A 349 2.99 -17.27 -32.55
CA GLY A 349 4.01 -16.38 -33.11
C GLY A 349 5.38 -16.44 -32.43
N LEU A 350 5.52 -17.01 -31.23
CA LEU A 350 6.82 -17.07 -30.54
C LEU A 350 7.87 -17.86 -31.34
N ASP A 351 7.49 -19.02 -31.87
CA ASP A 351 8.35 -19.88 -32.71
C ASP A 351 8.85 -19.16 -33.99
N SER A 352 8.09 -18.17 -34.48
CA SER A 352 8.51 -17.36 -35.64
C SER A 352 9.67 -16.46 -35.29
N TYR A 353 9.73 -15.91 -34.07
CA TYR A 353 10.84 -15.06 -33.63
C TYR A 353 12.10 -15.89 -33.40
N GLU A 354 11.98 -17.09 -32.84
CA GLU A 354 13.10 -18.03 -32.74
C GLU A 354 13.71 -18.30 -34.12
N THR A 355 12.86 -18.64 -35.10
CA THR A 355 13.27 -18.87 -36.49
C THR A 355 13.93 -17.63 -37.12
N ASP A 356 13.38 -16.45 -36.91
CA ASP A 356 13.95 -15.19 -37.45
C ASP A 356 15.34 -14.90 -36.88
N PHE A 357 15.56 -15.12 -35.57
CA PHE A 357 16.87 -14.95 -34.94
C PHE A 357 17.88 -16.02 -35.37
N GLU A 358 17.44 -17.28 -35.56
CA GLU A 358 18.30 -18.33 -36.12
C GLU A 358 18.75 -18.01 -37.55
N ASN A 359 17.84 -17.52 -38.40
CA ASN A 359 18.17 -17.10 -39.76
C ASN A 359 19.17 -15.93 -39.78
N LEU A 360 19.02 -14.96 -38.87
CA LEU A 360 19.98 -13.87 -38.75
C LEU A 360 21.34 -14.37 -38.28
N LYS A 361 21.37 -15.30 -37.32
CA LYS A 361 22.60 -15.94 -36.86
C LYS A 361 23.32 -16.67 -37.99
N ALA A 362 22.62 -17.47 -38.79
CA ALA A 362 23.22 -18.15 -39.93
C ALA A 362 23.89 -17.17 -40.90
N ARG A 363 23.22 -16.04 -41.21
CA ARG A 363 23.78 -15.00 -42.08
C ARG A 363 25.02 -14.31 -41.51
N VAL A 364 25.11 -14.18 -40.19
CA VAL A 364 26.28 -13.61 -39.52
C VAL A 364 27.45 -14.61 -39.55
N MET A 365 27.19 -15.90 -39.32
CA MET A 365 28.24 -16.94 -39.33
C MET A 365 28.78 -17.25 -40.74
N ASP A 366 28.01 -16.95 -41.79
CA ASP A 366 28.41 -17.13 -43.20
C ASP A 366 29.29 -15.97 -43.73
N TYR A 367 29.38 -14.86 -42.99
CA TYR A 367 30.24 -13.71 -43.29
C TYR A 367 31.61 -13.89 -42.63
#